data_AF-A0A0Q8GFS9-F1
#
_entry.id   AF-A0A0Q8GFS9-F1
#
_cell.length_a   1.000
_cell.length_b   1.000
_cell.length_c   1.000
_cell.angle_alpha   90.00
_cell.angle_beta   90.00
_cell.angle_gamma   90.00
#
_symmetry.space_group_name_H-M   'P 1'
#
loop_
_entity.id
_entity.type
_entity.pdbx_description
1 polymer ?
#
loop_
_entity_poly.entity_id
_entity_poly.type
_entity_poly.pdbx_seq_one_letter_code
_entity_poly.pdbx_strand_id
1 'polypeptide(L)'
;MTTVASRVVRSSPHRNTSDTWAFIVDLLTQGKDSDARKELLSVAGIASSVIAERGPGDAAILVTCEGPRTRVYCIYDDAAIEGGDAKEDDLGYDPLKGHWVISLPCPEEDLEWIQRALKAKSIRITARDMTQILGEEAEAGKSAASGGLTLNVDKFLKS
;
A
#
# COMPACT_ATOMS: atom_id res chain seq x y z
N MET A 1 6.82 19.00 4.21
CA MET A 1 7.38 17.68 3.90
C MET A 1 6.87 16.70 4.92
N THR A 2 6.06 15.72 4.51
CA THR A 2 5.67 14.63 5.40
C THR A 2 6.77 13.57 5.40
N THR A 3 7.22 13.10 6.56
CA THR A 3 8.22 12.03 6.63
C THR A 3 7.62 10.75 6.09
N VAL A 4 8.33 10.06 5.20
CA VAL A 4 7.90 8.78 4.61
C VAL A 4 8.96 7.73 4.89
N ALA A 5 8.56 6.59 5.45
CA ALA A 5 9.40 5.40 5.56
C ALA A 5 8.93 4.33 4.58
N SER A 6 9.86 3.53 4.07
CA SER A 6 9.57 2.41 3.18
C SER A 6 10.14 1.11 3.74
N ARG A 7 9.42 0.02 3.54
CA ARG A 7 9.81 -1.36 3.89
C ARG A 7 9.52 -2.26 2.70
N VAL A 8 10.36 -3.28 2.54
CA VAL A 8 10.29 -4.24 1.44
C VAL A 8 10.33 -5.62 2.05
N VAL A 9 9.21 -6.33 1.98
CA VAL A 9 9.01 -7.63 2.65
C VAL A 9 9.14 -8.75 1.63
N ARG A 10 9.89 -9.80 1.98
CA ARG A 10 9.97 -11.01 1.17
C ARG A 10 8.70 -11.83 1.32
N SER A 11 7.98 -12.00 0.21
CA SER A 11 6.78 -12.82 0.11
C SER A 11 7.12 -14.18 -0.53
N SER A 12 6.25 -14.70 -1.40
CA SER A 12 6.43 -16.01 -2.03
C SER A 12 7.65 -16.06 -2.95
N PRO A 13 8.45 -17.15 -2.94
CA PRO A 13 8.28 -18.38 -2.16
C PRO A 13 8.97 -18.37 -0.78
N HIS A 14 9.66 -17.29 -0.39
CA HIS A 14 10.32 -17.19 0.92
C HIS A 14 9.32 -17.30 2.09
N ARG A 15 8.14 -16.68 1.96
CA ARG A 15 7.00 -16.82 2.86
C ARG A 15 5.72 -17.04 2.05
N ASN A 16 4.79 -17.84 2.58
CA ASN A 16 3.44 -17.88 2.00
C ASN A 16 2.71 -16.56 2.29
N THR A 17 1.58 -16.32 1.61
CA THR A 17 0.87 -15.03 1.69
C THR A 17 0.34 -14.70 3.07
N SER A 18 -0.11 -15.71 3.83
CA SER A 18 -0.56 -15.52 5.22
C SER A 18 0.59 -15.16 6.16
N ASP A 19 1.76 -15.77 6.01
CA ASP A 19 2.94 -15.49 6.81
C ASP A 19 3.53 -14.12 6.44
N THR A 20 3.46 -13.73 5.16
CA THR A 20 3.79 -12.37 4.71
C THR A 20 2.89 -11.34 5.38
N TRP A 21 1.57 -11.55 5.39
CA TRP A 21 0.66 -10.63 6.09
C TRP A 21 0.92 -10.59 7.59
N ALA A 22 1.09 -11.76 8.24
CA ALA A 22 1.40 -11.82 9.66
C ALA A 22 2.67 -11.04 10.01
N PHE A 23 3.72 -11.17 9.19
CA PHE A 23 4.95 -10.39 9.33
C PHE A 23 4.68 -8.87 9.21
N ILE A 24 3.88 -8.44 8.23
CA ILE A 24 3.50 -7.02 8.08
C ILE A 24 2.72 -6.55 9.31
N VAL A 25 1.82 -7.36 9.84
CA VAL A 25 1.07 -7.02 11.07
C VAL A 25 2.03 -6.85 12.25
N ASP A 26 2.98 -7.75 12.45
CA ASP A 26 3.94 -7.66 13.54
C ASP A 26 4.86 -6.45 13.38
N LEU A 27 5.30 -6.13 12.15
CA LEU A 27 6.05 -4.92 11.82
C LEU A 27 5.27 -3.63 12.17
N LEU A 28 4.00 -3.56 11.80
CA LEU A 28 3.16 -2.38 12.03
C LEU A 28 2.72 -2.24 13.49
N THR A 29 2.56 -3.35 14.19
CA THR A 29 2.13 -3.36 15.61
C THR A 29 3.31 -3.39 16.58
N GLN A 30 4.54 -3.52 16.05
CA GLN A 30 5.76 -3.74 16.82
C GLN A 30 5.62 -4.93 17.78
N GLY A 31 4.94 -5.99 17.33
CA GLY A 31 4.63 -7.19 18.12
C GLY A 31 3.66 -6.98 19.30
N LYS A 32 3.09 -5.78 19.49
CA LYS A 32 2.21 -5.48 20.61
C LYS A 32 0.83 -6.12 20.42
N ASP A 33 0.37 -6.88 21.41
CA ASP A 33 -1.02 -7.34 21.45
C ASP A 33 -1.95 -6.15 21.73
N SER A 34 -2.57 -5.64 20.68
CA SER A 34 -3.38 -4.42 20.67
C SER A 34 -4.65 -4.63 19.85
N ASP A 35 -5.64 -3.76 20.04
CA ASP A 35 -6.86 -3.82 19.22
C ASP A 35 -6.57 -3.59 17.74
N ALA A 36 -5.58 -2.75 17.43
CA ALA A 36 -5.09 -2.58 16.06
C ALA A 36 -4.53 -3.89 15.50
N ARG A 37 -3.77 -4.66 16.28
CA ARG A 37 -3.29 -5.99 15.87
C ARG A 37 -4.44 -6.94 15.58
N LYS A 38 -5.43 -7.01 16.46
CA LYS A 38 -6.63 -7.85 16.27
C LYS A 38 -7.42 -7.45 15.02
N GLU A 39 -7.56 -6.16 14.77
CA GLU A 39 -8.23 -5.62 13.57
C GLU A 39 -7.48 -6.03 12.29
N LEU A 40 -6.15 -5.89 12.26
CA LEU A 40 -5.32 -6.31 11.13
C LEU A 40 -5.35 -7.82 10.88
N LEU A 41 -5.35 -8.63 11.95
CA LEU A 41 -5.49 -10.08 11.83
C LEU A 41 -6.89 -10.49 11.35
N SER A 42 -7.93 -9.71 11.66
CA SER A 42 -9.30 -10.02 11.24
C SER A 42 -9.51 -9.97 9.71
N VAL A 43 -8.65 -9.25 9.00
CA VAL A 43 -8.65 -9.14 7.53
C VAL A 43 -7.59 -10.01 6.84
N ALA A 44 -6.94 -10.92 7.58
CA ALA A 44 -5.80 -11.70 7.07
C ALA A 44 -6.10 -12.46 5.77
N GLY A 45 -7.28 -13.06 5.64
CA GLY A 45 -7.67 -13.75 4.40
C GLY A 45 -7.76 -12.81 3.19
N ILE A 46 -8.29 -11.61 3.38
CA ILE A 46 -8.45 -10.60 2.32
C ILE A 46 -7.07 -10.05 1.94
N ALA A 47 -6.25 -9.69 2.93
CA ALA A 47 -4.90 -9.20 2.68
C ALA A 47 -4.00 -10.26 2.04
N SER A 48 -4.16 -11.54 2.41
CA SER A 48 -3.43 -12.65 1.78
C SER A 48 -3.81 -12.82 0.32
N SER A 49 -5.09 -12.61 -0.04
CA SER A 49 -5.54 -12.58 -1.44
C SER A 49 -4.86 -11.46 -2.21
N VAL A 50 -4.81 -10.25 -1.63
CA VAL A 50 -4.12 -9.10 -2.24
C VAL A 50 -2.62 -9.37 -2.48
N ILE A 51 -1.95 -10.02 -1.53
CA ILE A 51 -0.54 -10.41 -1.66
C ILE A 51 -0.38 -11.51 -2.72
N ALA A 52 -1.33 -12.44 -2.82
CA ALA A 52 -1.32 -13.50 -3.84
C ALA A 52 -1.39 -12.93 -5.26
N GLU A 53 -2.24 -11.92 -5.47
CA GLU A 53 -2.38 -11.19 -6.73
C GLU A 53 -1.24 -10.18 -6.99
N ARG A 54 -0.21 -10.20 -6.13
CA ARG A 54 1.01 -9.39 -6.27
C ARG A 54 0.79 -7.87 -6.28
N GLY A 55 -0.39 -7.37 -5.91
CA GLY A 55 -0.67 -5.94 -5.82
C GLY A 55 0.38 -5.14 -5.02
N PRO A 56 0.87 -5.66 -3.88
CA PRO A 56 1.95 -5.04 -3.09
C PRO A 56 3.34 -5.02 -3.75
N GLY A 57 3.53 -5.62 -4.93
CA GLY A 57 4.78 -5.61 -5.68
C GLY A 57 4.98 -4.30 -6.43
N ASP A 58 3.95 -3.87 -7.17
CA ASP A 58 3.99 -2.65 -7.98
C ASP A 58 3.51 -1.41 -7.22
N ALA A 59 2.64 -1.60 -6.22
CA ALA A 59 2.09 -0.52 -5.41
C ALA A 59 2.24 -0.82 -3.93
N ALA A 60 2.59 0.17 -3.10
CA ALA A 60 2.76 -0.07 -1.67
C ALA A 60 1.42 -0.31 -0.95
N ILE A 61 1.42 -1.19 0.05
CA ILE A 61 0.48 -1.06 1.16
C ILE A 61 0.82 0.24 1.89
N LEU A 62 -0.16 1.14 1.98
CA LEU A 62 0.03 2.47 2.56
C LEU A 62 -0.56 2.52 3.96
N VAL A 63 0.24 2.98 4.91
CA VAL A 63 -0.20 3.24 6.28
C VAL A 63 -0.02 4.72 6.56
N THR A 64 -1.11 5.37 6.95
CA THR A 64 -1.12 6.76 7.41
C THR A 64 -1.51 6.80 8.87
N CYS A 65 -0.81 7.59 9.67
CA CYS A 65 -1.05 7.77 11.09
C CYS A 65 -0.70 9.20 11.52
N GLU A 66 -0.80 9.51 12.81
CA GLU A 66 -0.28 10.75 13.40
C GLU A 66 1.25 10.70 13.51
N GLY A 67 1.93 10.68 12.37
CA GLY A 67 3.37 10.50 12.28
C GLY A 67 3.83 10.27 10.84
N PRO A 68 5.00 9.63 10.64
CA PRO A 68 5.48 9.29 9.32
C PRO A 68 4.53 8.34 8.58
N ARG A 69 4.38 8.54 7.27
CA ARG A 69 3.66 7.59 6.41
C ARG A 69 4.55 6.38 6.14
N THR A 70 3.99 5.18 6.25
CA THR A 70 4.71 3.92 5.95
C THR A 70 4.27 3.36 4.60
N ARG A 71 5.23 3.02 3.75
CA ARG A 71 5.04 2.26 2.51
C ARG A 71 5.58 0.86 2.72
N VAL A 72 4.76 -0.16 2.47
CA VAL A 72 5.21 -1.56 2.55
C VAL A 72 5.02 -2.21 1.19
N TYR A 73 6.12 -2.59 0.57
CA TYR A 73 6.15 -3.37 -0.67
C TYR A 73 6.42 -4.84 -0.37
N CYS A 74 6.09 -5.70 -1.32
CA CYS A 74 6.47 -7.11 -1.30
C CYS A 74 7.34 -7.43 -2.52
N ILE A 75 8.38 -8.25 -2.31
CA ILE A 75 9.15 -8.87 -3.39
C ILE A 75 8.78 -10.35 -3.48
N TYR A 76 8.85 -10.89 -4.70
CA TYR A 76 8.38 -12.23 -5.06
C TYR A 76 9.45 -13.00 -5.84
N ASP A 77 9.22 -14.30 -6.03
CA ASP A 77 10.02 -15.20 -6.85
C ASP A 77 11.51 -15.19 -6.44
N ASP A 78 12.42 -15.11 -7.41
CA ASP A 78 13.87 -15.13 -7.15
C ASP A 78 14.31 -13.97 -6.24
N ALA A 79 13.70 -12.79 -6.40
CA ALA A 79 14.01 -11.64 -5.54
C ALA A 79 13.63 -11.89 -4.07
N ALA A 80 12.55 -12.63 -3.82
CA ALA A 80 12.19 -13.03 -2.46
C ALA A 80 13.17 -14.05 -1.86
N ILE A 81 13.75 -14.94 -2.68
CA ILE A 81 14.75 -15.92 -2.26
C ILE A 81 16.09 -15.23 -1.96
N GLU A 82 16.55 -14.37 -2.88
CA GLU A 82 17.82 -13.66 -2.75
C GLU A 82 17.79 -12.61 -1.63
N GLY A 83 16.68 -11.87 -1.52
CA GLY A 83 16.45 -10.91 -0.45
C GLY A 83 17.35 -9.67 -0.47
N GLY A 84 18.07 -9.40 -1.57
CA GLY A 84 18.99 -8.26 -1.67
C GLY A 84 18.32 -6.90 -1.46
N ASP A 85 17.07 -6.75 -1.91
CA ASP A 85 16.29 -5.53 -1.75
C ASP A 85 15.41 -5.50 -0.49
N ALA A 86 15.44 -6.56 0.32
CA ALA A 86 14.61 -6.67 1.52
C ALA A 86 15.00 -5.63 2.57
N LYS A 87 13.99 -4.97 3.13
CA LYS A 87 14.11 -3.96 4.18
C LYS A 87 13.06 -4.28 5.23
N GLU A 88 13.38 -5.27 6.06
CA GLU A 88 12.47 -5.89 7.04
C GLU A 88 12.76 -5.42 8.49
N ASP A 89 13.66 -4.45 8.68
CA ASP A 89 14.00 -3.90 10.00
C ASP A 89 12.81 -3.19 10.67
N ASP A 90 12.83 -3.13 12.00
CA ASP A 90 11.81 -2.44 12.79
C ASP A 90 11.65 -0.96 12.40
N LEU A 91 10.46 -0.43 12.64
CA LEU A 91 10.16 1.00 12.47
C LEU A 91 10.51 1.75 13.75
N GLY A 92 11.35 2.80 13.63
CA GLY A 92 11.75 3.66 14.75
C GLY A 92 10.66 4.61 15.28
N TYR A 93 9.40 4.38 14.92
CA TYR A 93 8.22 5.14 15.34
C TYR A 93 7.02 4.20 15.39
N ASP A 94 5.93 4.62 16.03
CA ASP A 94 4.66 3.89 16.05
C ASP A 94 3.86 4.19 14.77
N PRO A 95 3.74 3.24 13.82
CA PRO A 95 3.10 3.48 12.53
C PRO A 95 1.57 3.39 12.59
N LEU A 96 1.00 3.09 13.77
CA LEU A 96 -0.46 3.03 14.00
C LEU A 96 -0.89 4.03 15.07
N LYS A 97 -0.10 5.09 15.29
CA LYS A 97 -0.43 6.14 16.25
C LYS A 97 -1.67 6.94 15.85
N GLY A 98 -2.62 7.07 16.78
CA GLY A 98 -3.78 7.94 16.65
C GLY A 98 -4.78 7.49 15.58
N HIS A 99 -5.19 8.42 14.70
CA HIS A 99 -6.14 8.13 13.62
C HIS A 99 -5.49 7.43 12.42
N TRP A 100 -5.04 6.20 12.64
CA TRP A 100 -4.42 5.39 11.58
C TRP A 100 -5.43 4.83 10.58
N VAL A 101 -4.97 4.70 9.33
CA VAL A 101 -5.69 4.14 8.17
C VAL A 101 -4.71 3.33 7.33
N ILE A 102 -5.17 2.21 6.76
CA ILE A 102 -4.40 1.38 5.83
C ILE A 102 -5.12 1.30 4.49
N SER A 103 -4.35 1.39 3.40
CA SER A 103 -4.82 1.19 2.04
C SER A 103 -4.06 0.05 1.37
N LEU A 104 -4.77 -1.03 1.06
CA LEU A 104 -4.28 -2.20 0.32
C LEU A 104 -4.42 -1.95 -1.20
N PRO A 105 -3.34 -2.10 -1.99
CA PRO A 105 -3.42 -2.03 -3.45
C PRO A 105 -3.89 -3.37 -4.02
N CYS A 106 -4.92 -3.35 -4.85
CA CYS A 106 -5.42 -4.54 -5.54
C CYS A 106 -5.69 -4.25 -7.03
N PRO A 107 -5.80 -5.29 -7.87
CA PRO A 107 -6.32 -5.14 -9.23
C PRO A 107 -7.72 -4.51 -9.24
N GLU A 108 -8.05 -3.77 -10.30
CA GLU A 108 -9.36 -3.12 -10.47
C GLU A 108 -10.51 -4.14 -10.41
N GLU A 109 -10.32 -5.30 -11.03
CA GLU A 109 -11.29 -6.40 -11.10
C GLU A 109 -11.66 -6.97 -9.72
N ASP A 110 -10.75 -6.89 -8.76
CA ASP A 110 -10.96 -7.38 -7.39
C ASP A 110 -11.48 -6.30 -6.43
N LEU A 111 -11.43 -5.04 -6.84
CA LEU A 111 -11.64 -3.90 -5.96
C LEU A 111 -13.02 -3.93 -5.28
N GLU A 112 -14.07 -4.26 -6.03
CA GLU A 112 -15.44 -4.26 -5.50
C GLU A 112 -15.63 -5.28 -4.37
N TRP A 113 -15.17 -6.52 -4.56
CA TRP A 113 -15.36 -7.56 -3.56
C TRP A 113 -14.45 -7.34 -2.36
N ILE A 114 -13.21 -6.90 -2.57
CA ILE A 114 -12.25 -6.60 -1.49
C ILE A 114 -12.79 -5.47 -0.62
N GLN A 115 -13.23 -4.36 -1.22
CA GLN A 115 -13.79 -3.24 -0.46
C GLN A 115 -15.04 -3.65 0.34
N ARG A 116 -15.92 -4.46 -0.25
CA ARG A 116 -17.09 -5.02 0.45
C ARG A 116 -16.68 -5.88 1.65
N ALA A 117 -15.70 -6.76 1.47
CA ALA A 117 -15.22 -7.66 2.51
C ALA A 117 -14.49 -6.91 3.64
N LEU A 118 -13.67 -5.91 3.30
CA LEU A 118 -12.97 -5.06 4.27
C LEU A 118 -13.95 -4.23 5.09
N LYS A 119 -14.97 -3.61 4.46
CA LYS A 119 -15.97 -2.79 5.15
C LYS A 119 -16.77 -3.57 6.21
N ALA A 120 -16.92 -4.88 6.04
CA ALA A 120 -17.56 -5.75 7.03
C ALA A 120 -16.67 -6.03 8.26
N LYS A 121 -15.37 -5.73 8.20
CA LYS A 121 -14.37 -6.01 9.24
C LYS A 121 -13.78 -4.76 9.88
N SER A 122 -13.59 -3.71 9.10
CA SER A 122 -12.88 -2.49 9.50
C SER A 122 -13.40 -1.27 8.74
N ILE A 123 -13.34 -0.11 9.39
CA ILE A 123 -13.54 1.20 8.75
C ILE A 123 -12.20 1.90 8.41
N ARG A 124 -11.08 1.36 8.92
CA ARG A 124 -9.73 1.93 8.78
C ARG A 124 -8.92 1.26 7.69
N ILE A 125 -9.24 0.01 7.36
CA ILE A 125 -8.55 -0.76 6.33
C ILE A 125 -9.40 -0.72 5.07
N THR A 126 -8.85 -0.13 4.02
CA THR A 126 -9.51 0.06 2.73
C THR A 126 -8.68 -0.54 1.61
N ALA A 127 -9.29 -0.73 0.44
CA ALA A 127 -8.60 -1.15 -0.76
C ALA A 127 -8.71 -0.07 -1.84
N ARG A 128 -7.70 -0.01 -2.70
CA ARG A 128 -7.63 0.88 -3.85
C ARG A 128 -7.08 0.13 -5.06
N ASP A 129 -7.31 0.71 -6.22
CA ASP A 129 -6.67 0.27 -7.46
C ASP A 129 -5.16 0.45 -7.34
N MET A 130 -4.39 -0.58 -7.66
CA MET A 130 -2.92 -0.55 -7.62
C MET A 130 -2.31 0.49 -8.58
N THR A 131 -2.98 0.83 -9.67
CA THR A 131 -2.58 1.90 -10.60
C THR A 131 -2.82 3.30 -10.03
N GLN A 132 -3.65 3.43 -8.99
CA GLN A 132 -3.92 4.70 -8.34
C GLN A 132 -2.74 5.14 -7.47
N ILE A 133 -2.11 6.24 -7.86
CA ILE A 133 -1.05 6.90 -7.09
C ILE A 133 -1.68 7.69 -5.94
N LEU A 134 -1.13 7.54 -4.72
CA LEU A 134 -1.57 8.28 -3.53
C LEU A 134 -0.43 9.10 -2.91
N GLY A 135 -0.78 10.29 -2.42
CA GLY A 135 0.14 11.19 -1.72
C GLY A 135 0.74 12.28 -2.61
N GLU A 136 1.91 12.80 -2.23
CA GLU A 136 2.58 13.92 -2.92
C GLU A 136 2.92 13.58 -4.39
N GLU A 137 3.08 12.30 -4.74
CA GLU A 137 3.28 11.83 -6.13
C GLU A 137 2.05 12.04 -7.02
N ALA A 138 0.83 11.97 -6.48
CA ALA A 138 -0.39 12.28 -7.21
C ALA A 138 -0.51 13.78 -7.52
N GLU A 139 -0.05 14.64 -6.60
CA GLU A 139 -0.02 16.09 -6.76
C GLU A 139 1.11 16.55 -7.70
N ALA A 140 2.25 15.85 -7.70
CA ALA A 140 3.33 16.06 -8.66
C ALA A 140 2.90 15.68 -10.10
N GLY A 141 2.15 14.59 -10.27
CA GLY A 141 1.58 14.19 -11.56
C GLY A 141 0.52 15.16 -12.09
N LYS A 142 -0.32 15.72 -11.23
CA LYS A 142 -1.25 16.81 -11.61
C LYS A 142 -0.52 18.09 -11.98
N SER A 143 0.55 18.43 -11.26
CA SER A 143 1.37 19.60 -11.58
C SER A 143 2.06 19.45 -12.94
N ALA A 144 2.53 18.25 -13.31
CA ALA A 144 3.05 17.95 -14.64
C ALA A 144 1.98 17.94 -15.74
N ALA A 145 0.75 17.46 -15.45
CA ALA A 145 -0.37 17.48 -16.39
C ALA A 145 -1.01 18.88 -16.58
N SER A 146 -0.75 19.82 -15.67
CA SER A 146 -1.20 21.22 -15.77
C SER A 146 -0.29 22.11 -16.63
N GLY A 147 0.80 21.57 -17.17
CA GLY A 147 1.70 22.22 -18.12
C GLY A 147 1.18 22.23 -19.56
N GLY A 148 0.07 22.93 -19.80
CA GLY A 148 -0.34 23.56 -21.06
C GLY A 148 -0.17 22.82 -22.39
N LEU A 149 -1.28 22.30 -22.93
CA LEU A 149 -1.52 22.32 -24.38
C LEU A 149 -2.84 23.04 -24.68
N THR A 150 -2.77 24.35 -24.81
CA THR A 150 -3.86 25.17 -25.35
C THR A 150 -3.68 25.26 -26.88
N LEU A 151 -4.31 24.34 -27.62
CA LEU A 151 -4.43 24.47 -29.08
C LEU A 151 -5.44 25.58 -29.40
N ASN A 152 -4.95 26.68 -29.99
CA ASN A 152 -5.79 27.78 -30.43
C ASN A 152 -6.31 27.48 -31.85
N VAL A 153 -7.46 26.82 -31.93
CA VAL A 153 -8.05 26.30 -33.19
C VAL A 153 -8.35 27.40 -34.20
N ASP A 154 -8.66 28.62 -33.74
CA ASP A 154 -8.97 29.77 -34.61
C ASP A 154 -7.78 30.27 -35.44
N LYS A 155 -6.54 30.02 -34.99
CA LYS A 155 -5.33 30.33 -35.77
C LYS A 155 -4.92 29.23 -36.74
N PHE A 156 -5.31 27.98 -36.49
CA PHE A 156 -4.91 26.85 -37.32
C PHE A 156 -5.69 26.78 -38.64
N LEU A 157 -6.94 27.25 -38.67
CA LEU A 157 -7.82 27.18 -39.84
C LEU A 157 -7.74 28.38 -40.80
N LYS A 158 -6.79 29.31 -40.60
CA LYS A 158 -6.60 30.50 -41.45
C LYS A 158 -5.25 30.53 -42.20
N SER A 159 -4.54 29.41 -42.27
CA SER A 159 -3.37 29.24 -43.15
C SER A 159 -3.73 28.47 -44.41
#